data_AF-A0A1K2EPA5-F1
#
_entry.id   AF-A0A1K2EPA5-F1
#
_cell.length_a   1.000
_cell.length_b   1.000
_cell.length_c   1.000
_cell.angle_alpha   90.00
_cell.angle_beta   90.00
_cell.angle_gamma   90.00
#
_symmetry.space_group_name_H-M   'P 1'
#
loop_
_entity.id
_entity.type
_entity.pdbx_description
1 polymer ?
#
loop_
_entity_poly.entity_id
_entity_poly.type
_entity_poly.pdbx_seq_one_letter_code
_entity_poly.pdbx_strand_id
1 'polypeptide(L)'
;MAADVRLALDLANGRPTGEAADAVRARLRACIAALAGPADVFAAGLADLRARDIATNTVRHARAVAQDEVHDPAVNLRLLAKSVDHLSRYAAAAQQGDQR
;
A
#
# COMPACT_ATOMS: atom_id res chain seq x y z
N MET A 1 10.26 -4.23 -2.01
CA MET A 1 9.04 -3.95 -1.22
C MET A 1 9.35 -3.40 0.17
N ALA A 2 9.81 -4.19 1.15
CA ALA A 2 10.14 -3.66 2.48
C ALA A 2 11.26 -2.59 2.45
N ALA A 3 12.26 -2.78 1.57
CA ALA A 3 13.30 -1.78 1.31
C ALA A 3 12.74 -0.47 0.71
N ASP A 4 11.78 -0.55 -0.21
CA ASP A 4 11.15 0.63 -0.84
C ASP A 4 10.25 1.38 0.16
N VAL A 5 9.53 0.66 1.03
CA VAL A 5 8.76 1.26 2.13
C VAL A 5 9.68 2.01 3.09
N ARG A 6 10.79 1.40 3.52
CA ARG A 6 11.76 2.06 4.40
C ARG A 6 12.37 3.29 3.74
N LEU A 7 12.84 3.15 2.50
CA LEU A 7 13.41 4.27 1.73
C LEU A 7 12.41 5.43 1.59
N ALA A 8 11.13 5.13 1.37
CA ALA A 8 10.11 6.17 1.29
C ALA A 8 9.87 6.88 2.64
N LEU A 9 9.85 6.14 3.74
CA LEU A 9 9.72 6.74 5.07
C LEU A 9 10.93 7.64 5.40
N ASP A 10 12.14 7.22 5.04
CA ASP A 10 13.36 8.00 5.23
C ASP A 10 13.34 9.28 4.40
N LEU A 11 12.99 9.19 3.12
CA LEU A 11 12.87 10.34 2.21
C LEU A 11 11.79 11.33 2.67
N ALA A 12 10.69 10.84 3.23
CA ALA A 12 9.60 11.68 3.71
C ALA A 12 9.95 12.53 4.94
N ASN A 13 11.07 12.26 5.63
CA ASN A 13 11.55 13.12 6.72
C ASN A 13 12.19 14.43 6.22
N GLY A 14 12.46 14.54 4.91
CA GLY A 14 12.92 15.76 4.26
C GLY A 14 11.87 16.34 3.30
N ARG A 15 12.34 16.91 2.19
CA ARG A 15 11.50 17.36 1.07
C ARG A 15 11.73 16.44 -0.13
N PRO A 16 10.98 15.32 -0.27
CA PRO A 16 11.28 14.27 -1.25
C PRO A 16 10.80 14.65 -2.66
N THR A 17 11.60 15.50 -3.31
CA THR A 17 11.37 15.98 -4.69
C THR A 17 12.49 15.51 -5.63
N GLY A 18 12.20 15.51 -6.93
CA GLY A 18 13.15 15.10 -7.98
C GLY A 18 13.07 13.62 -8.34
N GLU A 19 13.86 13.24 -9.34
CA GLU A 19 13.74 11.94 -10.03
C GLU A 19 13.80 10.72 -9.10
N ALA A 20 14.67 10.74 -8.10
CA ALA A 20 14.79 9.64 -7.15
C ALA A 20 13.50 9.44 -6.34
N ALA A 21 12.86 10.52 -5.89
CA ALA A 21 11.60 10.46 -5.16
C ALA A 21 10.45 10.05 -6.10
N ASP A 22 10.44 10.54 -7.34
CA ASP A 22 9.46 10.16 -8.36
C ASP A 22 9.53 8.66 -8.68
N ALA A 23 10.74 8.11 -8.82
CA ALA A 23 10.98 6.69 -9.04
C ALA A 23 10.54 5.82 -7.86
N VAL A 24 10.71 6.29 -6.62
CA VAL A 24 10.17 5.62 -5.43
C VAL A 24 8.64 5.63 -5.45
N ARG A 25 8.00 6.78 -5.78
CA ARG A 25 6.54 6.86 -5.89
C ARG A 25 6.00 5.91 -6.96
N ALA A 26 6.62 5.86 -8.13
CA ALA A 26 6.23 4.96 -9.21
C ALA A 26 6.31 3.49 -8.78
N ARG A 27 7.41 3.09 -8.12
CA ARG A 27 7.57 1.73 -7.57
C ARG A 27 6.50 1.40 -6.53
N LEU A 28 6.22 2.30 -5.60
CA LEU A 28 5.19 2.07 -4.58
C LEU A 28 3.78 1.98 -5.20
N ARG A 29 3.45 2.81 -6.19
CA ARG A 29 2.19 2.71 -6.95
C ARG A 29 2.06 1.35 -7.66
N ALA A 30 3.15 0.88 -8.28
CA ALA A 30 3.18 -0.45 -8.90
C ALA A 30 2.99 -1.58 -7.86
N CYS A 31 3.61 -1.46 -6.68
CA CYS A 31 3.39 -2.40 -5.59
C CYS A 31 1.92 -2.42 -5.13
N ILE A 32 1.28 -1.25 -4.98
CA ILE A 32 -0.15 -1.17 -4.64
C ILE A 32 -0.99 -1.90 -5.70
N ALA A 33 -0.73 -1.66 -6.99
CA ALA A 33 -1.45 -2.34 -8.07
C ALA A 33 -1.31 -3.87 -8.01
N ALA A 34 -0.10 -4.37 -7.75
CA ALA A 34 0.16 -5.80 -7.65
C ALA A 34 -0.47 -6.46 -6.41
N LEU A 35 -0.50 -5.75 -5.27
CA LEU A 35 -0.98 -6.30 -4.00
C LEU A 35 -2.50 -6.16 -3.79
N ALA A 36 -3.14 -5.21 -4.47
CA ALA A 36 -4.55 -4.91 -4.23
C ALA A 36 -5.46 -6.12 -4.50
N GLY A 37 -5.20 -6.90 -5.55
CA GLY A 37 -5.97 -8.11 -5.88
C GLY A 37 -5.92 -9.17 -4.76
N PRO A 38 -4.73 -9.67 -4.38
CA PRO A 38 -4.60 -10.60 -3.26
C PRO A 38 -5.16 -10.06 -1.93
N ALA A 39 -5.01 -8.76 -1.67
CA ALA A 39 -5.57 -8.14 -0.47
C ALA A 39 -7.11 -8.08 -0.48
N ASP A 40 -7.73 -7.88 -1.64
CA ASP A 40 -9.20 -7.98 -1.81
C ASP A 40 -9.70 -9.41 -1.53
N VAL A 41 -8.95 -10.43 -1.98
CA VAL A 41 -9.27 -11.85 -1.69
C VAL A 41 -9.24 -12.11 -0.18
N PHE A 42 -8.20 -11.63 0.51
CA PHE A 42 -8.13 -11.72 1.97
C PHE A 42 -9.33 -11.03 2.64
N ALA A 43 -9.63 -9.80 2.25
CA ALA A 43 -10.74 -9.04 2.83
C ALA A 43 -12.08 -9.78 2.68
N ALA A 44 -12.36 -10.30 1.48
CA ALA A 44 -13.56 -11.08 1.20
C ALA A 44 -13.66 -12.38 2.02
N GLY A 45 -12.52 -13.00 2.33
CA GLY A 45 -12.42 -14.22 3.13
C GLY A 45 -12.65 -14.04 4.64
N LEU A 46 -12.66 -12.81 5.16
CA LEU A 46 -12.87 -12.55 6.59
C LEU A 46 -14.31 -12.85 7.01
N ALA A 47 -14.50 -13.72 8.01
CA ALA A 47 -15.81 -14.06 8.56
C ALA A 47 -16.41 -12.95 9.43
N ASP A 48 -15.56 -12.20 10.14
CA ASP A 48 -15.96 -11.02 10.90
C ASP A 48 -16.29 -9.86 9.94
N LEU A 49 -17.55 -9.43 9.94
CA LEU A 49 -18.05 -8.36 9.06
C LEU A 49 -17.36 -7.02 9.29
N ARG A 50 -17.05 -6.68 10.55
CA ARG A 50 -16.36 -5.44 10.88
C ARG A 50 -14.92 -5.48 10.39
N ALA A 51 -14.23 -6.60 10.58
CA ALA A 51 -12.88 -6.79 10.08
C ALA A 51 -12.83 -6.74 8.55
N ARG A 52 -13.80 -7.40 7.88
CA ARG A 52 -13.99 -7.34 6.42
C ARG A 52 -14.16 -5.91 5.93
N ASP A 53 -15.04 -5.12 6.54
CA ASP A 53 -15.25 -3.72 6.15
C ASP A 53 -13.99 -2.87 6.30
N ILE A 54 -13.24 -3.07 7.39
CA ILE A 54 -11.96 -2.38 7.60
C ILE A 54 -10.95 -2.76 6.51
N ALA A 55 -10.82 -4.05 6.20
CA ALA A 55 -9.88 -4.53 5.18
C ALA A 55 -10.26 -4.01 3.79
N THR A 56 -11.52 -4.12 3.39
CA THR A 56 -12.04 -3.61 2.10
C THR A 56 -11.82 -2.11 1.97
N ASN A 57 -12.13 -1.33 3.02
CA ASN A 57 -11.91 0.12 3.00
C ASN A 57 -10.42 0.48 2.91
N THR A 58 -9.56 -0.33 3.55
CA THR A 58 -8.11 -0.17 3.47
C THR A 58 -7.61 -0.37 2.04
N VAL A 59 -8.07 -1.43 1.35
CA VAL A 59 -7.70 -1.68 -0.06
C VAL A 59 -8.19 -0.57 -0.98
N ARG A 60 -9.45 -0.14 -0.80
CA ARG A 60 -10.01 0.98 -1.54
C ARG A 60 -9.21 2.27 -1.34
N HIS A 61 -8.85 2.57 -0.10
CA HIS A 61 -8.05 3.75 0.23
C HIS A 61 -6.66 3.69 -0.42
N ALA A 62 -5.98 2.55 -0.35
CA ALA A 62 -4.68 2.36 -0.99
C ALA A 62 -4.74 2.59 -2.51
N ARG A 63 -5.78 2.08 -3.19
CA ARG A 63 -6.01 2.34 -4.62
C ARG A 63 -6.20 3.83 -4.91
N ALA A 64 -6.98 4.53 -4.08
CA ALA A 64 -7.18 5.97 -4.22
C ALA A 64 -5.86 6.74 -4.04
N VAL A 65 -5.07 6.43 -3.01
CA VAL A 65 -3.74 7.03 -2.78
C VAL A 65 -2.79 6.79 -3.96
N ALA A 66 -2.86 5.62 -4.61
CA ALA A 66 -2.03 5.33 -5.77
C ALA A 66 -2.37 6.21 -6.98
N GLN A 67 -3.64 6.62 -7.12
CA GLN A 67 -4.13 7.49 -8.19
C GLN A 67 -4.04 8.98 -7.85
N ASP A 68 -3.82 9.31 -6.58
CA ASP A 68 -3.80 10.68 -6.10
C ASP A 68 -2.66 11.51 -6.70
N GLU A 69 -2.97 12.77 -6.99
CA GLU A 69 -1.99 13.76 -7.45
C GLU A 69 -1.07 14.16 -6.29
N VAL A 70 0.17 14.52 -6.62
CA VAL A 70 1.16 14.85 -5.59
C VAL A 70 0.99 16.32 -5.17
N HIS A 71 0.18 16.56 -4.14
CA HIS A 71 0.02 17.90 -3.55
C HIS A 71 1.10 18.21 -2.49
N ASP A 72 1.33 17.28 -1.57
CA ASP A 72 2.43 17.31 -0.61
C ASP A 72 3.33 16.08 -0.83
N PRO A 73 4.58 16.26 -1.31
CA PRO A 73 5.48 15.15 -1.62
C PRO A 73 5.78 14.23 -0.43
N ALA A 74 5.92 14.78 0.78
CA ALA A 74 6.25 14.00 1.97
C ALA A 74 5.04 13.21 2.46
N VAL A 75 3.86 13.84 2.48
CA VAL A 75 2.61 13.17 2.85
C VAL A 75 2.28 12.07 1.85
N ASN A 76 2.38 12.36 0.54
CA ASN A 76 2.11 11.37 -0.51
C ASN A 76 3.03 10.14 -0.38
N LEU A 77 4.34 10.35 -0.17
CA LEU A 77 5.28 9.23 0.05
C LEU A 77 4.89 8.39 1.27
N ARG A 78 4.53 9.02 2.39
CA ARG A 78 4.12 8.30 3.62
C ARG A 78 2.85 7.49 3.40
N LEU A 79 1.86 8.06 2.70
CA LEU A 79 0.60 7.38 2.42
C LEU A 79 0.81 6.18 1.49
N LEU A 80 1.63 6.33 0.44
CA LEU A 80 2.00 5.22 -0.43
C LEU A 80 2.73 4.12 0.34
N ALA A 81 3.72 4.48 1.18
CA ALA A 81 4.49 3.52 1.97
C ALA A 81 3.61 2.74 2.95
N LYS A 82 2.73 3.42 3.70
CA LYS A 82 1.78 2.78 4.63
C LYS A 82 0.79 1.88 3.90
N SER A 83 0.30 2.31 2.74
CA SER A 83 -0.61 1.52 1.92
C SER A 83 0.04 0.22 1.47
N VAL A 84 1.28 0.27 0.97
CA VAL A 84 2.04 -0.93 0.59
C VAL A 84 2.27 -1.86 1.79
N ASP A 85 2.63 -1.32 2.96
CA ASP A 85 2.81 -2.13 4.18
C ASP A 85 1.52 -2.89 4.56
N HIS A 86 0.38 -2.19 4.64
CA HIS A 86 -0.90 -2.83 4.95
C HIS A 86 -1.30 -3.89 3.91
N LEU A 87 -1.23 -3.55 2.62
CA LEU A 87 -1.59 -4.49 1.55
C LEU A 87 -0.70 -5.72 1.53
N SER A 88 0.59 -5.57 1.83
CA SER A 88 1.53 -6.70 1.87
C SER A 88 1.16 -7.73 2.94
N ARG A 89 0.67 -7.27 4.10
CA ARG A 89 0.21 -8.14 5.19
C ARG A 89 -1.05 -8.89 4.80
N TYR A 90 -2.01 -8.22 4.15
CA TYR A 90 -3.24 -8.85 3.68
C TYR A 90 -2.97 -9.85 2.56
N ALA A 91 -2.12 -9.49 1.59
CA ALA A 91 -1.73 -10.38 0.50
C ALA A 91 -1.01 -11.65 1.03
N ALA A 92 -0.08 -11.50 1.97
CA ALA A 92 0.59 -12.64 2.59
C ALA A 92 -0.39 -13.54 3.36
N ALA A 93 -1.35 -12.94 4.07
CA ALA A 93 -2.39 -13.68 4.78
C ALA A 93 -3.33 -14.44 3.82
N ALA A 94 -3.64 -13.88 2.63
CA ALA A 94 -4.39 -14.57 1.59
C ALA A 94 -3.67 -15.86 1.13
N GLN A 95 -2.36 -15.76 0.89
CA GLN A 95 -1.53 -16.88 0.42
C GLN A 95 -1.41 -18.01 1.46
N GLN A 96 -1.42 -17.67 2.76
CA GLN A 96 -1.40 -18.66 3.84
C GLN A 96 -2.74 -19.38 4.02
N GLY A 97 -3.86 -18.74 3.65
CA GLY A 97 -5.18 -19.35 3.66
C GLY A 97 -5.41 -20.35 2.52
N ASP A 98 -4.75 -20.14 1.37
CA ASP A 98 -4.83 -21.01 0.18
C ASP A 98 -4.00 -22.31 0.32
N GLN A 99 -3.06 -22.35 1.28
CA GLN A 99 -2.20 -23.52 1.53
C GLN A 99 -2.74 -24.49 2.61
N ARG A 100 -4.01 -24.35 3.02
CA ARG A 100 -4.67 -25.19 4.03
C ARG A 100 -5.90 -25.87 3.45
#